data_AF-A0A067SQI3-F1
#
_entry.id   AF-A0A067SQI3-F1
#
_cell.length_a   1.000
_cell.length_b   1.000
_cell.length_c   1.000
_cell.angle_alpha   90.00
_cell.angle_beta   90.00
_cell.angle_gamma   90.00
#
_symmetry.space_group_name_H-M   'P 1'
#
loop_
_entity.id
_entity.type
_entity.pdbx_description
1 polymer ?
#
loop_
_entity_poly.entity_id
_entity_poly.type
_entity_poly.pdbx_seq_one_letter_code
_entity_poly.pdbx_strand_id
1 'polypeptide(L)'
;MNSTATNVPQSSNPLTIAAYLPPPLVFELTILTYVYVGTLSVMIWDLLNNLKADYLILTERRIRLPTLIYCVSRLSTLAWLLVTVVFQTTPIGHCARIIKVMSGILAVAISSTSLLFFLRLRGIYKDNNYVVFSFFILWLAVCGGSLADAITIIGTTVGPTNYCTFGSFTSKVSMSGLVVVVDDTLVFLAISWRVMSISPSNGWTLKGTAAKFFRGTDLPAFSKALLQDGQAYYLNTIFFSFATTIITNSDSISPVYREMFGNPNLMLMNVMACRVFRNTMLGMYTNSTSARTSDRSLQITRPISFNRQGGMFVSTSYTGA
;
A
#
# COMPACT_ATOMS: atom_id res chain seq x y z
N MET A 1 -47.61 23.36 4.01
CA MET A 1 -47.60 21.90 3.85
C MET A 1 -47.89 21.58 2.40
N ASN A 2 -46.87 21.37 1.57
CA ASN A 2 -47.04 20.89 0.19
C ASN A 2 -45.99 19.80 -0.03
N SER A 3 -46.36 18.58 0.33
CA SER A 3 -45.57 17.39 0.02
C SER A 3 -45.99 16.92 -1.37
N THR A 4 -45.27 17.37 -2.39
CA THR A 4 -45.28 16.75 -3.70
C THR A 4 -44.75 15.33 -3.55
N ALA A 5 -45.68 14.37 -3.49
CA ALA A 5 -45.39 12.96 -3.59
C ALA A 5 -44.77 12.69 -4.96
N THR A 6 -43.45 12.57 -5.01
CA THR A 6 -42.75 11.98 -6.15
C THR A 6 -43.19 10.52 -6.24
N ASN A 7 -44.04 10.24 -7.22
CA ASN A 7 -44.44 8.90 -7.61
C ASN A 7 -43.20 8.10 -8.05
N VAL A 8 -42.55 7.44 -7.08
CA VAL A 8 -41.50 6.45 -7.37
C VAL A 8 -42.22 5.19 -7.88
N PRO A 9 -41.84 4.63 -9.04
CA PRO A 9 -42.41 3.37 -9.53
C PRO A 9 -42.20 2.27 -8.49
N GLN A 10 -43.29 1.81 -7.90
CA GLN A 10 -43.29 0.75 -6.90
C GLN A 10 -42.88 -0.56 -7.59
N SER A 11 -41.68 -1.05 -7.32
CA SER A 11 -41.29 -2.43 -7.67
C SER A 11 -42.31 -3.39 -7.04
N SER A 12 -42.70 -4.43 -7.78
CA SER A 12 -43.68 -5.45 -7.36
C SER A 12 -43.23 -6.29 -6.17
N ASN A 13 -41.96 -6.20 -5.75
CA ASN A 13 -41.43 -6.89 -4.58
C ASN A 13 -41.13 -5.88 -3.44
N PRO A 14 -41.91 -5.87 -2.35
CA PRO A 14 -41.72 -4.92 -1.23
C PRO A 14 -40.44 -5.18 -0.40
N LEU A 15 -39.70 -6.25 -0.69
CA LEU A 15 -38.45 -6.58 0.00
C LEU A 15 -37.20 -6.06 -0.71
N THR A 16 -37.31 -5.51 -1.92
CA THR A 16 -36.14 -5.00 -2.66
C THR A 16 -35.92 -3.52 -2.40
N ILE A 17 -34.64 -3.12 -2.26
CA ILE A 17 -34.20 -1.71 -2.15
C ILE A 17 -34.79 -0.86 -3.31
N ALA A 18 -34.98 -1.48 -4.47
CA ALA A 18 -35.53 -0.86 -5.67
C ALA A 18 -36.96 -0.34 -5.52
N ALA A 19 -37.73 -0.82 -4.54
CA ALA A 19 -39.07 -0.33 -4.25
C ALA A 19 -39.08 1.04 -3.52
N TYR A 20 -37.96 1.39 -2.87
CA TYR A 20 -37.87 2.55 -1.98
C TYR A 20 -36.88 3.62 -2.44
N LEU A 21 -36.09 3.36 -3.49
CA LEU A 21 -35.11 4.28 -4.04
C LEU A 21 -35.47 4.70 -5.47
N PRO A 22 -35.09 5.92 -5.91
CA PRO A 22 -35.21 6.33 -7.30
C PRO A 22 -34.48 5.36 -8.24
N PRO A 23 -35.05 4.98 -9.40
CA PRO A 23 -34.41 4.03 -10.33
C PRO A 23 -32.95 4.37 -10.72
N PRO A 24 -32.55 5.64 -10.91
CA PRO A 24 -31.15 5.99 -11.16
C PRO A 24 -30.23 5.59 -10.00
N LEU A 25 -30.66 5.78 -8.76
CA LEU A 25 -29.85 5.50 -7.58
C LEU A 25 -29.64 3.98 -7.39
N VAL A 26 -30.64 3.17 -7.72
CA VAL A 26 -30.55 1.70 -7.70
C VAL A 26 -29.50 1.20 -8.69
N PHE A 27 -29.47 1.80 -9.89
CA PHE A 27 -28.47 1.46 -10.90
C PHE A 27 -27.06 1.84 -10.46
N GLU A 28 -26.88 3.04 -9.90
CA GLU A 28 -25.59 3.51 -9.37
C GLU A 28 -25.07 2.60 -8.25
N LEU A 29 -25.92 2.23 -7.29
CA LEU A 29 -25.55 1.31 -6.19
C LEU A 29 -25.21 -0.10 -6.69
N THR A 30 -25.88 -0.55 -7.74
CA THR A 30 -25.60 -1.85 -8.38
C THR A 30 -24.20 -1.84 -9.01
N ILE A 31 -23.85 -0.78 -9.76
CA ILE A 31 -22.50 -0.63 -10.34
C ILE A 31 -21.45 -0.59 -9.23
N LEU A 32 -21.67 0.23 -8.20
CA LEU A 32 -20.76 0.34 -7.06
C LEU A 32 -20.53 -1.02 -6.40
N THR A 33 -21.59 -1.81 -6.21
CA THR A 33 -21.50 -3.16 -5.63
C THR A 33 -20.63 -4.07 -6.49
N TYR A 34 -20.80 -4.06 -7.82
CA TYR A 34 -19.96 -4.85 -8.73
C TYR A 34 -18.48 -4.43 -8.67
N VAL A 35 -18.20 -3.13 -8.61
CA VAL A 35 -16.83 -2.61 -8.48
C VAL A 35 -16.20 -3.09 -7.15
N TYR A 36 -16.96 -3.06 -6.05
CA TYR A 36 -16.47 -3.51 -4.75
C TYR A 36 -16.25 -5.04 -4.70
N VAL A 37 -17.14 -5.83 -5.31
CA VAL A 37 -16.95 -7.28 -5.46
C VAL A 37 -15.71 -7.59 -6.30
N GLY A 38 -15.50 -6.85 -7.41
CA GLY A 38 -14.29 -6.96 -8.23
C GLY A 38 -13.02 -6.62 -7.43
N THR A 39 -13.07 -5.55 -6.64
CA THR A 39 -11.96 -5.13 -5.76
C THR A 39 -11.63 -6.20 -4.72
N LEU A 40 -12.64 -6.75 -4.06
CA LEU A 40 -12.47 -7.86 -3.11
C LEU A 40 -11.86 -9.09 -3.80
N SER A 41 -12.32 -9.41 -5.00
CA SER A 41 -11.81 -10.55 -5.78
C SER A 41 -10.33 -10.38 -6.11
N VAL A 42 -9.90 -9.17 -6.52
CA VAL A 42 -8.49 -8.86 -6.77
C VAL A 42 -7.67 -8.93 -5.47
N MET A 43 -8.20 -8.45 -4.34
CA MET A 43 -7.52 -8.55 -3.05
C MET A 43 -7.32 -10.00 -2.60
N ILE A 44 -8.36 -10.83 -2.73
CA ILE A 44 -8.29 -12.28 -2.44
C ILE A 44 -7.28 -12.94 -3.38
N TRP A 45 -7.32 -12.61 -4.67
CA TRP A 45 -6.37 -13.12 -5.66
C TRP A 45 -4.92 -12.76 -5.31
N ASP A 46 -4.63 -11.52 -4.92
CA ASP A 46 -3.30 -11.12 -4.46
C ASP A 46 -2.89 -11.88 -3.18
N LEU A 47 -3.82 -12.10 -2.24
CA LEU A 47 -3.56 -12.89 -1.04
C LEU A 47 -3.14 -14.32 -1.38
N LEU A 48 -3.94 -15.00 -2.20
CA LEU A 48 -3.69 -16.40 -2.56
C LEU A 48 -2.37 -16.57 -3.32
N ASN A 49 -2.09 -15.71 -4.29
CA ASN A 49 -0.86 -15.81 -5.09
C ASN A 49 0.41 -15.60 -4.28
N ASN A 50 0.35 -14.79 -3.23
CA ASN A 50 1.51 -14.48 -2.42
C ASN A 50 1.56 -15.23 -1.08
N LEU A 51 0.56 -16.08 -0.79
CA LEU A 51 0.39 -16.77 0.49
C LEU A 51 1.65 -17.54 0.91
N LYS A 52 2.33 -18.19 -0.04
CA LYS A 52 3.59 -18.90 0.22
C LYS A 52 4.70 -17.97 0.71
N ALA A 53 4.84 -16.80 0.08
CA ALA A 53 5.83 -15.81 0.47
C ALA A 53 5.50 -15.20 1.84
N ASP A 54 4.21 -14.98 2.12
CA ASP A 54 3.74 -14.45 3.39
C ASP A 54 3.97 -15.44 4.53
N TYR A 55 3.68 -16.71 4.28
CA TYR A 55 3.94 -17.80 5.21
C TYR A 55 5.43 -17.87 5.55
N LEU A 56 6.32 -17.84 4.55
CA LEU A 56 7.76 -17.84 4.77
C LEU A 56 8.23 -16.64 5.62
N ILE A 57 7.68 -15.44 5.36
CA ILE A 57 7.99 -14.25 6.14
C ILE A 57 7.50 -14.37 7.59
N LEU A 58 6.40 -15.09 7.83
CA LEU A 58 5.84 -15.29 9.17
C LEU A 58 6.54 -16.40 9.96
N THR A 59 6.94 -17.49 9.30
CA THR A 59 7.48 -18.68 9.98
C THR A 59 8.99 -18.69 10.08
N GLU A 60 9.72 -18.23 9.05
CA GLU A 60 11.19 -18.30 9.05
C GLU A 60 11.85 -17.05 9.64
N ARG A 61 11.10 -15.96 9.82
CA ARG A 61 11.64 -14.68 10.32
C ARG A 61 11.28 -14.49 11.78
N ARG A 62 12.21 -13.95 12.56
CA ARG A 62 11.92 -13.45 13.91
C ARG A 62 10.88 -12.32 13.79
N ILE A 63 9.73 -12.49 14.44
CA ILE A 63 8.63 -11.52 14.44
C ILE A 63 9.18 -10.18 14.92
N ARG A 64 9.24 -9.20 14.01
CA ARG A 64 9.62 -7.81 14.29
C ARG A 64 8.40 -6.92 14.07
N LEU A 65 8.41 -5.75 14.71
CA LEU A 65 7.32 -4.77 14.64
C LEU A 65 6.85 -4.44 13.20
N PRO A 66 7.72 -4.28 12.18
CA PRO A 66 7.29 -4.09 10.79
C PRO A 66 6.53 -5.27 10.19
N THR A 67 6.87 -6.52 10.58
CA THR A 67 6.15 -7.73 10.13
C THR A 67 4.75 -7.79 10.73
N LEU A 68 4.58 -7.38 11.99
CA LEU A 68 3.26 -7.31 12.62
C LEU A 68 2.39 -6.27 11.90
N ILE A 69 2.93 -5.07 11.65
CA ILE A 69 2.21 -4.00 10.92
C ILE A 69 1.82 -4.47 9.53
N TYR A 70 2.71 -5.18 8.84
CA TYR A 70 2.43 -5.78 7.54
C TYR A 70 1.22 -6.72 7.58
N CYS A 71 1.17 -7.64 8.54
CA CYS A 71 0.04 -8.55 8.70
C CYS A 71 -1.25 -7.84 9.08
N VAL A 72 -1.18 -6.89 10.02
CA VAL A 72 -2.34 -6.06 10.41
C VAL A 72 -2.89 -5.36 9.18
N SER A 73 -2.04 -4.66 8.42
CA SER A 73 -2.42 -3.92 7.22
C SER A 73 -3.14 -4.77 6.20
N ARG A 74 -2.64 -5.97 5.95
CA ARG A 74 -3.23 -6.83 4.93
C ARG A 74 -4.56 -7.43 5.37
N LEU A 75 -4.63 -7.90 6.62
CA LEU A 75 -5.84 -8.49 7.18
C LEU A 75 -6.94 -7.45 7.38
N SER A 76 -6.61 -6.24 7.84
CA SER A 76 -7.59 -5.16 8.01
C SER A 76 -8.14 -4.69 6.67
N THR A 77 -7.33 -4.56 5.62
CA THR A 77 -7.83 -4.18 4.28
C THR A 77 -8.74 -5.27 3.71
N LEU A 78 -8.38 -6.54 3.85
CA LEU A 78 -9.24 -7.65 3.43
C LEU A 78 -10.57 -7.65 4.21
N ALA A 79 -10.50 -7.51 5.53
CA ALA A 79 -11.68 -7.46 6.40
C ALA A 79 -12.60 -6.29 6.04
N TRP A 80 -12.04 -5.09 5.78
CA TRP A 80 -12.80 -3.94 5.32
C TRP A 80 -13.55 -4.21 4.01
N LEU A 81 -12.85 -4.72 2.98
CA LEU A 81 -13.46 -5.00 1.67
C LEU A 81 -14.55 -6.07 1.79
N LEU A 82 -14.32 -7.11 2.59
CA LEU A 82 -15.29 -8.17 2.83
C LEU A 82 -16.54 -7.63 3.52
N VAL A 83 -16.38 -6.92 4.64
CA VAL A 83 -17.52 -6.36 5.39
C VAL A 83 -18.27 -5.34 4.53
N THR A 84 -17.57 -4.56 3.70
CA THR A 84 -18.22 -3.60 2.80
C THR A 84 -19.09 -4.28 1.75
N VAL A 85 -18.61 -5.37 1.12
CA VAL A 85 -19.41 -6.15 0.16
C VAL A 85 -20.63 -6.79 0.84
N VAL A 86 -20.44 -7.35 2.04
CA VAL A 86 -21.55 -7.93 2.82
C VAL A 86 -22.58 -6.86 3.20
N PHE A 87 -22.14 -5.67 3.62
CA PHE A 87 -22.99 -4.54 3.97
C PHE A 87 -23.87 -4.06 2.81
N GLN A 88 -23.36 -4.10 1.58
CA GLN A 88 -24.11 -3.69 0.39
C GLN A 88 -25.06 -4.77 -0.14
N THR A 89 -24.73 -6.05 0.05
CA THR A 89 -25.43 -7.18 -0.59
C THR A 89 -26.43 -7.89 0.32
N THR A 90 -26.28 -7.78 1.64
CA THR A 90 -27.08 -8.56 2.60
C THR A 90 -27.95 -7.68 3.51
N PRO A 91 -29.15 -8.15 3.89
CA PRO A 91 -30.02 -7.46 4.84
C PRO A 91 -29.56 -7.73 6.29
N ILE A 92 -28.55 -6.99 6.76
CA ILE A 92 -27.96 -7.23 8.10
C ILE A 92 -28.77 -6.57 9.22
N GLY A 93 -29.46 -5.46 8.92
CA GLY A 93 -30.06 -4.59 9.93
C GLY A 93 -28.98 -3.95 10.83
N HIS A 94 -29.41 -3.26 11.90
CA HIS A 94 -28.50 -2.69 12.91
C HIS A 94 -27.38 -1.78 12.33
N CYS A 95 -27.71 -1.07 11.23
CA CYS A 95 -26.76 -0.35 10.38
C CYS A 95 -25.84 0.61 11.14
N ALA A 96 -26.37 1.31 12.16
CA ALA A 96 -25.61 2.25 12.96
C ALA A 96 -24.47 1.58 13.76
N ARG A 97 -24.64 0.34 14.23
CA ARG A 97 -23.57 -0.39 14.94
C ARG A 97 -22.54 -0.95 13.97
N ILE A 98 -23.01 -1.54 12.87
CA ILE A 98 -22.13 -2.18 11.89
C ILE A 98 -21.21 -1.15 11.25
N ILE A 99 -21.74 0.02 10.86
CA ILE A 99 -20.94 1.05 10.21
C ILE A 99 -19.83 1.57 11.12
N LYS A 100 -20.06 1.66 12.44
CA LYS A 100 -19.02 2.05 13.40
C LYS A 100 -17.88 1.04 13.46
N VAL A 101 -18.21 -0.24 13.48
CA VAL A 101 -17.20 -1.32 13.42
C VAL A 101 -16.46 -1.27 12.09
N MET A 102 -17.19 -1.13 10.98
CA MET A 102 -16.66 -1.06 9.63
C MET A 102 -15.66 0.09 9.49
N SER A 103 -16.04 1.31 9.90
CA SER A 103 -15.16 2.48 9.84
C SER A 103 -13.95 2.35 10.77
N GLY A 104 -14.07 1.65 11.90
CA GLY A 104 -12.92 1.30 12.73
C GLY A 104 -11.92 0.40 12.00
N ILE A 105 -12.40 -0.61 11.28
CA ILE A 105 -11.56 -1.50 10.46
C ILE A 105 -10.88 -0.70 9.34
N LEU A 106 -11.60 0.22 8.69
CA LEU A 106 -11.02 1.13 7.69
C LEU A 106 -9.91 1.99 8.28
N ALA A 107 -10.13 2.58 9.46
CA ALA A 107 -9.14 3.43 10.12
C ALA A 107 -7.86 2.66 10.42
N VAL A 108 -7.99 1.41 10.91
CA VAL A 108 -6.85 0.51 11.10
C VAL A 108 -6.15 0.25 9.76
N ALA A 109 -6.90 -0.08 8.71
CA ALA A 109 -6.36 -0.41 7.38
C ALA A 109 -5.58 0.74 6.74
N ILE A 110 -6.12 1.96 6.78
CA ILE A 110 -5.45 3.17 6.27
C ILE A 110 -4.19 3.43 7.12
N SER A 111 -4.33 3.49 8.44
CA SER A 111 -3.24 3.83 9.35
C SER A 111 -2.07 2.85 9.31
N SER A 112 -2.34 1.55 9.16
CA SER A 112 -1.30 0.53 9.04
C SER A 112 -0.65 0.54 7.65
N THR A 113 -1.41 0.82 6.58
CA THR A 113 -0.87 0.90 5.22
C THR A 113 0.06 2.10 5.09
N SER A 114 -0.36 3.28 5.58
CA SER A 114 0.48 4.48 5.61
C SER A 114 1.71 4.29 6.51
N LEU A 115 1.57 3.58 7.63
CA LEU A 115 2.70 3.24 8.50
C LEU A 115 3.76 2.39 7.78
N LEU A 116 3.36 1.45 6.90
CA LEU A 116 4.32 0.68 6.09
C LEU A 116 5.14 1.58 5.17
N PHE A 117 4.50 2.56 4.54
CA PHE A 117 5.21 3.53 3.70
C PHE A 117 6.12 4.44 4.52
N PHE A 118 5.67 4.90 5.68
CA PHE A 118 6.50 5.66 6.61
C PHE A 118 7.74 4.87 7.07
N LEU A 119 7.58 3.61 7.45
CA LEU A 119 8.71 2.75 7.85
C LEU A 119 9.74 2.60 6.73
N ARG A 120 9.28 2.52 5.49
CA ARG A 120 10.16 2.50 4.32
C ARG A 120 10.89 3.84 4.17
N LEU A 121 10.17 4.95 4.27
CA LEU A 121 10.75 6.29 4.19
C LEU A 121 11.83 6.51 5.27
N ARG A 122 11.54 6.10 6.51
CA ARG A 122 12.51 6.13 7.62
C ARG A 122 13.76 5.33 7.32
N GLY A 123 13.63 4.15 6.69
CA GLY A 123 14.78 3.34 6.27
C GLY A 123 15.63 4.03 5.20
N ILE A 124 15.02 4.81 4.32
CA ILE A 124 15.65 5.49 3.18
C ILE A 124 16.33 6.81 3.60
N TYR A 125 15.74 7.54 4.54
CA TYR A 125 16.19 8.86 5.01
C TYR A 125 16.86 8.81 6.39
N LYS A 126 17.63 7.74 6.66
CA LYS A 126 18.26 7.50 7.97
C LYS A 126 19.11 8.68 8.47
N ASP A 127 19.70 9.45 7.56
CA ASP A 127 20.62 10.55 7.88
C ASP A 127 19.92 11.91 8.06
N ASN A 128 18.62 12.03 7.73
CA ASN A 128 17.88 13.29 7.82
C ASN A 128 16.65 13.16 8.72
N ASN A 129 16.87 13.39 10.01
CA ASN A 129 15.83 13.29 11.05
C ASN A 129 14.69 14.28 10.85
N TYR A 130 14.93 15.45 10.23
CA TYR A 130 13.87 16.42 9.97
C TYR A 130 12.82 15.88 9.00
N VAL A 131 13.26 15.26 7.90
CA VAL A 131 12.36 14.64 6.91
C VAL A 131 11.56 13.52 7.57
N VAL A 132 12.22 12.63 8.30
CA VAL A 132 11.53 11.53 9.00
C VAL A 132 10.50 12.06 10.00
N PHE A 133 10.82 13.12 10.75
CA PHE A 133 9.89 13.72 11.70
C PHE A 133 8.68 14.35 11.03
N SER A 134 8.86 15.09 9.93
CA SER A 134 7.76 15.67 9.16
C SER A 134 6.79 14.60 8.63
N PHE A 135 7.32 13.50 8.09
CA PHE A 135 6.49 12.39 7.61
C PHE A 135 5.81 11.61 8.75
N PHE A 136 6.41 11.58 9.94
CA PHE A 136 5.76 11.00 11.11
C PHE A 136 4.54 11.83 11.55
N ILE A 137 4.63 13.16 11.48
CA ILE A 137 3.49 14.05 11.75
C ILE A 137 2.38 13.86 10.70
N LEU A 138 2.73 13.74 9.42
CA LEU A 138 1.75 13.47 8.36
C LEU A 138 1.01 12.14 8.62
N TRP A 139 1.75 11.10 8.99
CA TRP A 139 1.15 9.82 9.38
C TRP A 139 0.20 9.96 10.59
N LEU A 140 0.56 10.74 11.62
CA LEU A 140 -0.33 11.03 12.74
C LEU A 140 -1.60 11.77 12.30
N ALA A 141 -1.49 12.69 11.34
CA ALA A 141 -2.64 13.39 10.78
C ALA A 141 -3.57 12.43 10.03
N VAL A 142 -3.04 11.46 9.28
CA VAL A 142 -3.81 10.39 8.63
C VAL A 142 -4.52 9.50 9.66
N CYS A 143 -3.83 9.11 10.73
CA CYS A 143 -4.43 8.34 11.82
C CYS A 143 -5.56 9.12 12.51
N GLY A 144 -5.33 10.41 12.79
CA GLY A 144 -6.34 11.28 13.39
C GLY A 144 -7.55 11.50 12.49
N GLY A 145 -7.34 11.74 11.20
CA GLY A 145 -8.41 11.92 10.21
C GLY A 145 -9.27 10.67 10.05
N SER A 146 -8.64 9.51 9.86
CA SER A 146 -9.36 8.24 9.72
C SER A 146 -10.13 7.84 10.99
N LEU A 147 -9.59 8.13 12.17
CA LEU A 147 -10.32 7.91 13.43
C LEU A 147 -11.49 8.89 13.60
N ALA A 148 -11.32 10.16 13.20
CA ALA A 148 -12.40 11.13 13.21
C ALA A 148 -13.55 10.72 12.27
N ASP A 149 -13.22 10.17 11.10
CA ASP A 149 -14.22 9.60 10.19
C ASP A 149 -14.97 8.43 10.83
N ALA A 150 -14.26 7.52 11.50
CA ALA A 150 -14.89 6.41 12.21
C ALA A 150 -15.90 6.87 13.29
N ILE A 151 -15.63 8.00 13.93
CA ILE A 151 -16.50 8.57 14.95
C ILE A 151 -17.66 9.38 14.32
N THR A 152 -17.48 9.96 13.14
CA THR A 152 -18.48 10.87 12.53
C THR A 152 -19.42 10.22 11.52
N ILE A 153 -19.03 9.11 10.87
CA ILE A 153 -19.88 8.41 9.91
C ILE A 153 -21.08 7.77 10.61
N ILE A 154 -22.27 7.98 10.04
CA ILE A 154 -23.55 7.42 10.50
C ILE A 154 -24.17 6.62 9.37
N GLY A 155 -24.73 5.45 9.70
CA GLY A 155 -25.40 4.55 8.76
C GLY A 155 -26.88 4.55 9.04
N THR A 156 -27.69 4.58 7.98
CA THR A 156 -29.15 4.64 8.06
C THR A 156 -29.77 3.41 7.39
N THR A 157 -30.94 3.00 7.87
CA THR A 157 -31.74 1.94 7.26
C THR A 157 -32.54 2.49 6.10
N VAL A 158 -32.64 1.74 5.01
CA VAL A 158 -33.43 2.12 3.85
C VAL A 158 -34.89 1.72 4.05
N GLY A 159 -35.76 2.68 4.35
CA GLY A 159 -37.19 2.43 4.52
C GLY A 159 -37.50 1.38 5.60
N PRO A 160 -38.58 0.57 5.47
CA PRO A 160 -38.88 -0.54 6.38
C PRO A 160 -38.00 -1.79 6.12
N THR A 161 -36.97 -1.68 5.27
CA THR A 161 -36.11 -2.82 4.92
C THR A 161 -34.91 -2.93 5.86
N ASN A 162 -34.34 -4.13 5.95
CA ASN A 162 -33.11 -4.40 6.71
C ASN A 162 -31.83 -4.04 5.94
N TYR A 163 -31.94 -3.33 4.82
CA TYR A 163 -30.80 -2.86 4.04
C TYR A 163 -30.23 -1.57 4.62
N CYS A 164 -28.91 -1.47 4.58
CA CYS A 164 -28.17 -0.35 5.12
C CYS A 164 -27.59 0.50 4.00
N THR A 165 -27.64 1.82 4.18
CA THR A 165 -26.94 2.77 3.33
C THR A 165 -26.06 3.68 4.18
N PHE A 166 -25.05 4.26 3.54
CA PHE A 166 -24.30 5.35 4.14
C PHE A 166 -25.25 6.54 4.34
N GLY A 167 -25.19 7.16 5.52
CA GLY A 167 -25.94 8.39 5.80
C GLY A 167 -25.40 9.59 5.03
N SER A 168 -25.85 10.79 5.38
CA SER A 168 -25.38 12.02 4.75
C SER A 168 -23.86 12.16 4.86
N PHE A 169 -23.18 12.16 3.71
CA PHE A 169 -21.77 12.51 3.59
C PHE A 169 -21.61 13.98 3.97
N THR A 170 -21.14 14.25 5.19
CA THR A 170 -20.81 15.61 5.59
C THR A 170 -19.51 16.04 4.92
N SER A 171 -19.38 17.34 4.62
CA SER A 171 -18.17 17.94 4.02
C SER A 171 -16.87 17.60 4.76
N LYS A 172 -16.94 17.18 6.04
CA LYS A 172 -15.78 16.74 6.84
C LYS A 172 -15.09 15.47 6.30
N VAL A 173 -15.83 14.54 5.70
CA VAL A 173 -15.29 13.29 5.11
C VAL A 173 -14.44 13.58 3.86
N SER A 174 -14.74 14.66 3.15
CA SER A 174 -13.92 15.12 2.01
C SER A 174 -12.56 15.66 2.47
N MET A 175 -12.48 16.28 3.66
CA MET A 175 -11.24 16.86 4.17
C MET A 175 -10.25 15.80 4.67
N SER A 176 -10.72 14.72 5.30
CA SER A 176 -9.86 13.60 5.71
C SER A 176 -9.32 12.83 4.51
N GLY A 177 -10.12 12.63 3.47
CA GLY A 177 -9.69 12.01 2.21
C GLY A 177 -8.55 12.79 1.53
N LEU A 178 -8.60 14.12 1.55
CA LEU A 178 -7.51 14.97 1.05
C LEU A 178 -6.20 14.76 1.82
N VAL A 179 -6.26 14.63 3.15
CA VAL A 179 -5.06 14.41 3.98
C VAL A 179 -4.40 13.08 3.65
N VAL A 180 -5.18 12.02 3.47
CA VAL A 180 -4.68 10.69 3.07
C VAL A 180 -3.94 10.78 1.73
N VAL A 181 -4.54 11.43 0.74
CA VAL A 181 -3.95 11.53 -0.61
C VAL A 181 -2.68 12.37 -0.62
N VAL A 182 -2.65 13.46 0.15
CA VAL A 182 -1.45 14.29 0.29
C VAL A 182 -0.33 13.49 0.94
N ASP A 183 -0.61 12.73 2.00
CA ASP A 183 0.38 11.85 2.65
C ASP A 183 0.92 10.82 1.66
N ASP A 184 0.04 10.08 0.98
CA ASP A 184 0.44 9.05 0.00
C ASP A 184 1.30 9.64 -1.13
N THR A 185 0.92 10.81 -1.64
CA THR A 185 1.65 11.51 -2.71
C THR A 185 3.02 11.97 -2.24
N LEU A 186 3.12 12.59 -1.07
CA LEU A 186 4.38 13.10 -0.52
C LEU A 186 5.32 11.96 -0.18
N VAL A 187 4.82 10.89 0.46
CA VAL A 187 5.62 9.72 0.83
C VAL A 187 6.15 9.07 -0.43
N PHE A 188 5.33 8.94 -1.46
CA PHE A 188 5.78 8.44 -2.74
C PHE A 188 6.83 9.32 -3.39
N LEU A 189 6.60 10.63 -3.51
CA LEU A 189 7.53 11.56 -4.16
C LEU A 189 8.88 11.50 -3.46
N ALA A 190 8.90 11.46 -2.13
CA ALA A 190 10.12 11.30 -1.35
C ALA A 190 10.83 9.97 -1.65
N ILE A 191 10.11 8.84 -1.62
CA ILE A 191 10.68 7.53 -1.93
C ILE A 191 11.27 7.53 -3.36
N SER A 192 10.52 8.00 -4.34
CA SER A 192 10.95 8.05 -5.74
C SER A 192 12.14 8.97 -5.94
N TRP A 193 12.12 10.17 -5.35
CA TRP A 193 13.22 11.11 -5.40
C TRP A 193 14.52 10.49 -4.86
N ARG A 194 14.46 9.82 -3.70
CA ARG A 194 15.66 9.20 -3.15
C ARG A 194 16.17 8.06 -4.03
N VAL A 195 15.29 7.18 -4.53
CA VAL A 195 15.74 6.08 -5.39
C VAL A 195 16.39 6.62 -6.67
N MET A 196 15.87 7.72 -7.24
CA MET A 196 16.52 8.41 -8.36
C MET A 196 17.88 9.01 -7.98
N SER A 197 18.01 9.58 -6.78
CA SER A 197 19.26 10.18 -6.29
C SER A 197 20.39 9.18 -6.03
N ILE A 198 20.08 7.88 -5.91
CA ILE A 198 21.06 6.80 -5.66
C ILE A 198 21.66 6.28 -6.99
N SER A 199 21.16 6.71 -8.15
CA SER A 199 21.69 6.29 -9.45
C SER A 199 23.05 6.95 -9.73
N PRO A 200 24.13 6.17 -9.96
CA PRO A 200 25.46 6.70 -10.22
C PRO A 200 25.57 7.14 -11.69
N SER A 201 25.15 8.36 -12.02
CA SER A 201 25.57 8.96 -13.31
C SER A 201 25.62 10.48 -13.25
N ASN A 202 26.78 11.01 -13.65
CA ASN A 202 27.12 12.41 -13.87
C ASN A 202 26.01 13.25 -14.53
N GLY A 203 25.80 14.46 -13.99
CA GLY A 203 25.04 15.53 -14.64
C GLY A 203 23.62 15.67 -14.10
N TRP A 204 23.43 16.64 -13.20
CA TRP A 204 22.12 17.02 -12.68
C TRP A 204 21.33 17.74 -13.79
N THR A 205 20.44 17.01 -14.48
CA THR A 205 19.51 17.62 -15.45
C THR A 205 18.13 17.00 -15.27
N LEU A 206 17.14 17.83 -14.91
CA LEU A 206 15.74 17.45 -14.67
C LEU A 206 15.14 16.66 -15.85
N LYS A 207 15.46 17.08 -17.09
CA LYS A 207 15.00 16.44 -18.33
C LYS A 207 15.64 15.05 -18.56
N GLY A 208 16.92 14.89 -18.21
CA GLY A 208 17.62 13.61 -18.30
C GLY A 208 17.12 12.61 -17.25
N THR A 209 16.74 13.09 -16.07
CA THR A 209 16.19 12.29 -14.97
C THR A 209 14.78 11.77 -15.30
N ALA A 210 13.91 12.63 -15.85
CA ALA A 210 12.59 12.23 -16.32
C ALA A 210 12.67 11.24 -17.50
N ALA A 211 13.57 11.48 -18.47
CA ALA A 211 13.79 10.54 -19.56
C ALA A 211 14.33 9.18 -19.07
N LYS A 212 15.21 9.15 -18.07
CA LYS A 212 15.72 7.91 -17.47
C LYS A 212 14.67 7.17 -16.64
N PHE A 213 13.75 7.87 -15.98
CA PHE A 213 12.61 7.28 -15.27
C PHE A 213 11.72 6.46 -16.21
N PHE A 214 11.43 6.98 -17.40
CA PHE A 214 10.67 6.24 -18.41
C PHE A 214 11.46 5.15 -19.13
N ARG A 215 12.81 5.23 -19.17
CA ARG A 215 13.65 4.39 -20.04
C ARG A 215 14.46 3.32 -19.29
N GLY A 216 14.62 3.42 -17.97
CA GLY A 216 15.18 2.36 -17.10
C GLY A 216 16.65 1.94 -17.39
N THR A 217 17.45 2.79 -18.03
CA THR A 217 18.65 2.32 -18.75
C THR A 217 19.93 2.10 -17.92
N ASP A 218 20.13 2.65 -16.71
CA ASP A 218 21.43 2.54 -16.01
C ASP A 218 21.32 2.29 -14.49
N LEU A 219 20.59 1.25 -14.07
CA LEU A 219 20.43 0.92 -12.66
C LEU A 219 20.96 -0.48 -12.32
N PRO A 220 21.57 -0.68 -11.12
CA PRO A 220 22.05 -2.00 -10.66
C PRO A 220 20.93 -3.02 -10.78
N ALA A 221 21.19 -4.26 -11.19
CA ALA A 221 20.16 -5.27 -11.51
C ALA A 221 19.06 -5.43 -10.44
N PHE A 222 19.41 -5.34 -9.15
CA PHE A 222 18.46 -5.35 -8.04
C PHE A 222 17.58 -4.09 -7.97
N SER A 223 18.18 -2.91 -8.18
CA SER A 223 17.46 -1.64 -8.25
C SER A 223 16.62 -1.58 -9.53
N LYS A 224 17.13 -2.08 -10.67
CA LYS A 224 16.44 -2.14 -11.98
C LYS A 224 15.22 -3.04 -11.96
N ALA A 225 15.29 -4.23 -11.35
CA ALA A 225 14.15 -5.12 -11.16
C ALA A 225 13.12 -4.55 -10.17
N LEU A 226 13.57 -3.87 -9.11
CA LEU A 226 12.69 -3.18 -8.16
C LEU A 226 12.10 -1.87 -8.75
N LEU A 227 12.80 -1.22 -9.68
CA LEU A 227 12.44 0.05 -10.31
C LEU A 227 11.49 -0.15 -11.49
N GLN A 228 11.79 -1.07 -12.41
CA GLN A 228 10.96 -1.29 -13.61
C GLN A 228 9.58 -1.86 -13.24
N ASP A 229 9.51 -2.78 -12.28
CA ASP A 229 8.24 -3.36 -11.81
C ASP A 229 7.63 -2.62 -10.61
N GLY A 230 8.43 -1.90 -9.82
CA GLY A 230 7.91 -1.11 -8.70
C GLY A 230 7.35 0.23 -9.16
N GLN A 231 8.15 1.05 -9.86
CA GLN A 231 7.77 2.45 -10.14
C GLN A 231 6.55 2.59 -11.05
N ALA A 232 6.36 1.69 -12.02
CA ALA A 232 5.16 1.71 -12.85
C ALA A 232 3.89 1.49 -12.01
N TYR A 233 3.94 0.54 -11.07
CA TYR A 233 2.82 0.28 -10.15
C TYR A 233 2.60 1.43 -9.16
N TYR A 234 3.68 2.03 -8.66
CA TYR A 234 3.58 3.23 -7.85
C TYR A 234 2.95 4.41 -8.60
N LEU A 235 3.39 4.66 -9.84
CA LEU A 235 2.86 5.74 -10.67
C LEU A 235 1.38 5.52 -10.99
N ASN A 236 0.99 4.28 -11.29
CA ASN A 236 -0.41 3.91 -11.43
C ASN A 236 -1.21 4.16 -10.14
N THR A 237 -0.62 3.83 -8.97
CA THR A 237 -1.27 4.06 -7.66
C THR A 237 -1.54 5.55 -7.42
N ILE A 238 -0.60 6.42 -7.77
CA ILE A 238 -0.75 7.88 -7.62
C ILE A 238 -1.78 8.43 -8.57
N PHE A 239 -1.70 8.04 -9.84
CA PHE A 239 -2.70 8.44 -10.82
C PHE A 239 -4.11 8.08 -10.34
N PHE A 240 -4.24 6.87 -9.78
CA PHE A 240 -5.50 6.40 -9.21
C PHE A 240 -5.91 7.17 -7.95
N SER A 241 -4.99 7.48 -7.03
CA SER A 241 -5.26 8.31 -5.84
C SER A 241 -5.68 9.74 -6.21
N PHE A 242 -4.99 10.38 -7.17
CA PHE A 242 -5.36 11.71 -7.65
C PHE A 242 -6.72 11.69 -8.36
N ALA A 243 -6.94 10.73 -9.25
CA ALA A 243 -8.23 10.60 -9.94
C ALA A 243 -9.37 10.40 -8.93
N THR A 244 -9.18 9.52 -7.94
CA THR A 244 -10.15 9.29 -6.86
C THR A 244 -10.46 10.60 -6.12
N THR A 245 -9.44 11.37 -5.76
CA THR A 245 -9.60 12.64 -5.03
C THR A 245 -10.37 13.68 -5.84
N ILE A 246 -10.04 13.82 -7.11
CA ILE A 246 -10.72 14.76 -8.02
C ILE A 246 -12.20 14.38 -8.14
N ILE A 247 -12.49 13.09 -8.28
CA ILE A 247 -13.85 12.57 -8.37
C ILE A 247 -14.60 12.80 -7.05
N THR A 248 -13.99 12.53 -5.90
CA THR A 248 -14.62 12.70 -4.57
C THR A 248 -14.91 14.17 -4.24
N ASN A 249 -14.09 15.10 -4.72
CA ASN A 249 -14.28 16.54 -4.47
C ASN A 249 -15.06 17.26 -5.59
N SER A 250 -15.46 16.56 -6.65
CA SER A 250 -16.22 17.16 -7.73
C SER A 250 -17.70 17.24 -7.36
N ASP A 251 -18.22 18.45 -7.22
CA ASP A 251 -19.64 18.65 -6.89
C ASP A 251 -20.61 18.27 -8.02
N SER A 252 -20.10 18.07 -9.22
CA SER A 252 -20.87 17.70 -10.42
C SER A 252 -21.22 16.21 -10.50
N ILE A 253 -20.64 15.36 -9.63
CA ILE A 253 -20.77 13.89 -9.68
C ILE A 253 -21.76 13.41 -8.60
N SER A 254 -22.59 12.41 -8.91
CA SER A 254 -23.48 11.78 -7.90
C SER A 254 -22.67 11.25 -6.71
N PRO A 255 -23.15 11.42 -5.46
CA PRO A 255 -22.46 10.94 -4.26
C PRO A 255 -22.03 9.47 -4.32
N VAL A 256 -22.80 8.62 -4.99
CA VAL A 256 -22.47 7.19 -5.13
C VAL A 256 -21.21 6.98 -5.99
N TYR A 257 -21.07 7.73 -7.08
CA TYR A 257 -19.89 7.65 -7.93
C TYR A 257 -18.64 8.26 -7.28
N ARG A 258 -18.82 9.23 -6.36
CA ARG A 258 -17.72 9.84 -5.59
C ARG A 258 -16.96 8.83 -4.71
N GLU A 259 -17.67 7.82 -4.22
CA GLU A 259 -17.15 6.77 -3.32
C GLU A 259 -16.73 5.48 -4.07
N MET A 260 -17.05 5.39 -5.36
CA MET A 260 -16.82 4.17 -6.15
C MET A 260 -15.34 3.80 -6.24
N PHE A 261 -14.46 4.81 -6.31
CA PHE A 261 -13.02 4.62 -6.51
C PHE A 261 -12.21 4.53 -5.20
N GLY A 262 -12.80 4.86 -4.05
CA GLY A 262 -12.10 4.81 -2.75
C GLY A 262 -11.60 3.42 -2.38
N ASN A 263 -12.45 2.40 -2.50
CA ASN A 263 -12.09 1.01 -2.19
C ASN A 263 -11.03 0.42 -3.14
N PRO A 264 -11.17 0.55 -4.49
CA PRO A 264 -10.11 0.17 -5.40
C PRO A 264 -8.78 0.87 -5.10
N ASN A 265 -8.81 2.16 -4.72
CA ASN A 265 -7.60 2.89 -4.39
C ASN A 265 -6.91 2.32 -3.14
N LEU A 266 -7.67 2.11 -2.06
CA LEU A 266 -7.18 1.49 -0.83
C LEU A 266 -6.57 0.11 -1.07
N MET A 267 -7.25 -0.73 -1.86
CA MET A 267 -6.74 -2.04 -2.26
C MET A 267 -5.40 -1.91 -2.97
N LEU A 268 -5.31 -1.04 -3.97
CA LEU A 268 -4.10 -0.84 -4.76
C LEU A 268 -2.92 -0.39 -3.89
N MET A 269 -3.16 0.57 -2.98
CA MET A 269 -2.15 1.05 -2.03
C MET A 269 -1.67 -0.06 -1.11
N ASN A 270 -2.59 -0.87 -0.57
CA ASN A 270 -2.24 -1.97 0.33
C ASN A 270 -1.44 -3.07 -0.40
N VAL A 271 -1.87 -3.48 -1.60
CA VAL A 271 -1.17 -4.46 -2.44
C VAL A 271 0.24 -3.98 -2.75
N MET A 272 0.38 -2.71 -3.11
CA MET A 272 1.67 -2.12 -3.44
C MET A 272 2.59 -2.02 -2.23
N ALA A 273 2.10 -1.51 -1.08
CA ALA A 273 2.84 -1.47 0.18
C ALA A 273 3.33 -2.87 0.57
N CYS A 274 2.43 -3.85 0.48
CA CYS A 274 2.71 -5.24 0.81
C CYS A 274 3.75 -5.86 -0.13
N ARG A 275 3.62 -5.67 -1.44
CA ARG A 275 4.56 -6.18 -2.45
C ARG A 275 5.97 -5.66 -2.18
N VAL A 276 6.10 -4.36 -1.92
CA VAL A 276 7.40 -3.74 -1.66
C VAL A 276 8.00 -4.20 -0.34
N PHE A 277 7.19 -4.33 0.71
CA PHE A 277 7.65 -4.87 1.98
C PHE A 277 8.19 -6.30 1.81
N ARG A 278 7.45 -7.17 1.11
CA ARG A 278 7.87 -8.54 0.80
C ARG A 278 9.18 -8.57 0.03
N ASN A 279 9.27 -7.82 -1.07
CA ASN A 279 10.46 -7.80 -1.92
C ASN A 279 11.70 -7.28 -1.16
N THR A 280 11.52 -6.29 -0.30
CA THR A 280 12.60 -5.77 0.55
C THR A 280 13.06 -6.82 1.55
N MET A 281 12.11 -7.49 2.20
CA MET A 281 12.40 -8.53 3.19
C MET A 281 13.07 -9.76 2.56
N LEU A 282 12.51 -10.29 1.48
CA LEU A 282 13.06 -11.45 0.78
C LEU A 282 14.39 -11.13 0.10
N GLY A 283 14.57 -9.94 -0.47
CA GLY A 283 15.83 -9.49 -1.05
C GLY A 283 16.98 -9.43 -0.04
N MET A 284 16.72 -8.95 1.18
CA MET A 284 17.71 -9.02 2.27
C MET A 284 18.10 -10.45 2.61
N TYR A 285 17.19 -11.42 2.49
CA TYR A 285 17.48 -12.83 2.77
C TYR A 285 18.41 -13.42 1.71
N THR A 286 18.12 -13.24 0.43
CA THR A 286 18.99 -13.72 -0.66
C THR A 286 20.41 -13.19 -0.50
N ASN A 287 20.56 -11.90 -0.17
CA ASN A 287 21.89 -11.32 0.07
C ASN A 287 22.56 -11.85 1.35
N SER A 288 21.80 -12.09 2.42
CA SER A 288 22.34 -12.65 3.68
C SER A 288 22.75 -14.12 3.53
N THR A 289 21.99 -14.90 2.76
CA THR A 289 22.30 -16.29 2.44
C THR A 289 23.49 -16.35 1.49
N SER A 290 23.54 -15.54 0.42
CA SER A 290 24.73 -15.46 -0.44
C SER A 290 25.98 -14.98 0.31
N ALA A 291 25.86 -14.04 1.25
CA ALA A 291 26.98 -13.64 2.11
C ALA A 291 27.44 -14.78 3.04
N ARG A 292 26.50 -15.54 3.64
CA ARG A 292 26.82 -16.72 4.46
C ARG A 292 27.41 -17.89 3.65
N THR A 293 26.98 -18.06 2.40
CA THR A 293 27.53 -19.09 1.50
C THR A 293 28.91 -18.67 0.99
N SER A 294 29.12 -17.38 0.70
CA SER A 294 30.42 -16.81 0.34
C SER A 294 31.44 -16.96 1.46
N ASP A 295 31.05 -16.70 2.72
CA ASP A 295 31.91 -16.92 3.90
C ASP A 295 32.21 -18.41 4.16
N ARG A 296 31.29 -19.32 3.77
CA ARG A 296 31.52 -20.77 3.85
C ARG A 296 32.33 -21.33 2.69
N SER A 297 32.41 -20.64 1.55
CA SER A 297 33.24 -21.04 0.39
C SER A 297 34.65 -20.45 0.41
N LEU A 298 35.01 -19.63 1.41
CA LEU A 298 36.33 -19.00 1.57
C LEU A 298 37.14 -19.59 2.74
N GLN A 299 36.93 -20.87 3.05
CA GLN A 299 37.81 -21.69 3.87
C GLN A 299 37.96 -23.04 3.14
N ILE A 300 39.20 -23.53 2.98
CA ILE A 300 39.70 -24.66 2.14
C ILE A 300 40.27 -24.12 0.80
N THR A 301 41.58 -23.92 0.58
CA THR A 301 42.79 -24.60 1.09
C THR A 301 43.98 -23.63 1.03
N ARG A 302 44.77 -23.54 2.10
CA ARG A 302 46.10 -22.89 2.11
C ARG A 302 47.05 -23.59 1.12
N PRO A 303 47.92 -22.89 0.38
CA PRO A 303 48.96 -23.54 -0.37
C PRO A 303 49.97 -24.17 0.59
N ILE A 304 50.18 -25.48 0.48
CA ILE A 304 51.30 -26.18 1.11
C ILE A 304 52.55 -25.77 0.32
N SER A 305 53.32 -24.82 0.85
CA SER A 305 54.67 -24.52 0.38
C SER A 305 55.63 -25.55 0.96
N PHE A 306 56.03 -26.52 0.15
CA PHE A 306 57.23 -27.30 0.39
C PHE A 306 58.41 -26.52 -0.21
N ASN A 307 59.20 -25.83 0.63
CA ASN A 307 60.58 -25.54 0.27
C ASN A 307 61.47 -25.76 1.49
N ARG A 308 62.23 -26.85 1.42
CA ARG A 308 63.22 -27.29 2.40
C ARG A 308 64.58 -26.81 1.89
N GLN A 309 65.04 -25.68 2.36
CA GLN A 309 66.47 -25.34 2.33
C GLN A 309 66.78 -24.49 3.55
N GLY A 310 67.50 -25.10 4.50
CA GLY A 310 68.04 -24.42 5.66
C GLY A 310 69.40 -23.80 5.37
N GLY A 311 69.82 -22.92 6.28
CA GLY A 311 71.23 -22.62 6.50
C GLY A 311 71.68 -21.24 6.04
N MET A 312 71.80 -20.31 7.00
CA MET A 312 72.68 -19.15 6.94
C MET A 312 74.15 -19.57 6.74
N PHE A 313 74.90 -18.91 5.86
CA PHE A 313 76.13 -18.18 6.23
C PHE A 313 76.69 -17.32 5.08
N VAL A 314 77.38 -16.26 5.47
CA VAL A 314 78.07 -15.23 4.67
C VAL A 314 79.46 -15.71 4.27
N SER A 315 79.95 -15.37 3.07
CA SER A 315 81.25 -14.70 2.80
C SER A 315 81.74 -14.88 1.36
N THR A 316 82.08 -13.76 0.75
CA THR A 316 82.90 -13.60 -0.46
C THR A 316 84.36 -13.95 -0.22
N SER A 317 85.03 -14.59 -1.20
CA SER A 317 86.42 -14.27 -1.55
C SER A 317 86.87 -14.90 -2.87
N TYR A 318 87.67 -14.10 -3.56
CA TYR A 318 88.27 -14.21 -4.89
C TYR A 318 89.43 -15.23 -5.00
N THR A 319 89.89 -15.40 -6.25
CA THR A 319 91.19 -15.88 -6.78
C THR A 319 91.53 -17.37 -6.80
N GLY A 320 91.73 -17.88 -8.03
CA GLY A 320 93.08 -18.22 -8.49
C GLY A 320 93.33 -19.64 -9.01
N ALA A 321 93.85 -19.70 -10.24
CA ALA A 321 94.43 -20.82 -11.02
C ALA A 321 93.45 -21.79 -11.70
#